data_AF-A0A965DK61-F1
#
_entry.id   AF-A0A965DK61-F1
#
_cell.length_a   1.000
_cell.length_b   1.000
_cell.length_c   1.000
_cell.angle_alpha   90.00
_cell.angle_beta   90.00
_cell.angle_gamma   90.00
#
_symmetry.space_group_name_H-M   'P 1'
#
loop_
_entity.id
_entity.type
_entity.pdbx_description
1 polymer ?
#
loop_
_entity_poly.entity_id
_entity_poly.type
_entity_poly.pdbx_seq_one_letter_code
_entity_poly.pdbx_strand_id
1 'polypeptide(L)'
;AIAGFIGAKIFDNLENWDRFILDPIGNLLSPSGLTFYGGLILATVVILMYAKSKRINIRHLIDAAAPALMIAYAVGRMGCHIAGDGDWGIFNSAYKVNDQNKIVEAASWEYHQVLMDNQEFTKVLVAEYGGLDKIPHKSFKGLSILPNWFWAYNYPHNVNEQGTPMKNCEGQFCYQMSPPVFPTTLYEIIASLILFFILWMVRKKLNAPGQLFGLYLMMNGVERFLVEKIRVNTTYNILGYHPTQAELISTLLFFVGAWLWIDASRKYNIKAA
;
A
#
# COMPACT_ATOMS: atom_id res chain seq x y z
N ALA A 1 6.26 18.58 -6.06
CA ALA A 1 7.41 17.77 -6.52
C ALA A 1 8.68 18.14 -5.77
N ILE A 2 9.30 19.31 -6.04
CA ILE A 2 10.59 19.72 -5.43
C ILE A 2 10.59 19.62 -3.90
N ALA A 3 9.63 20.26 -3.23
CA ALA A 3 9.53 20.21 -1.76
C ALA A 3 9.31 18.78 -1.21
N GLY A 4 8.61 17.92 -1.96
CA GLY A 4 8.43 16.52 -1.54
C GLY A 4 9.72 15.71 -1.65
N PHE A 5 10.50 15.92 -2.71
CA PHE A 5 11.79 15.25 -2.87
C PHE A 5 12.79 15.71 -1.80
N ILE A 6 12.88 17.02 -1.56
CA ILE A 6 13.74 17.59 -0.51
C ILE A 6 13.33 17.03 0.87
N GLY A 7 12.04 17.02 1.17
CA GLY A 7 11.53 16.53 2.45
C GLY A 7 11.82 15.06 2.68
N ALA A 8 11.60 14.23 1.66
CA ALA A 8 11.87 12.79 1.73
C ALA A 8 13.35 12.51 1.99
N LYS A 9 14.24 13.29 1.37
CA LYS A 9 15.69 13.16 1.53
C LYS A 9 16.20 13.64 2.89
N ILE A 10 15.67 14.75 3.39
CA ILE A 10 16.03 15.26 4.72
C ILE A 10 15.65 14.22 5.78
N PHE A 11 14.43 13.69 5.73
CA PHE A 11 13.98 12.71 6.72
C PHE A 11 14.71 11.37 6.63
N ASP A 12 15.02 10.88 5.44
CA ASP A 12 15.82 9.65 5.29
C ASP A 12 17.20 9.78 5.95
N ASN A 13 17.85 10.95 5.80
CA ASN A 13 19.15 11.20 6.44
C ASN A 13 19.04 11.39 7.96
N LEU A 14 17.91 11.89 8.46
CA LEU A 14 17.65 11.99 9.90
C LEU A 14 17.35 10.62 10.52
N GLU A 15 16.61 9.77 9.82
CA GLU A 15 16.31 8.40 10.25
C GLU A 15 17.57 7.51 10.20
N ASN A 16 18.42 7.70 9.20
CA ASN A 16 19.66 6.95 9.00
C ASN A 16 20.90 7.80 9.31
N TRP A 17 20.91 8.43 10.49
CA TRP A 17 21.97 9.37 10.90
C TRP A 17 23.38 8.77 10.84
N ASP A 18 23.51 7.50 11.23
CA ASP A 18 24.78 6.78 11.20
C ASP A 18 25.31 6.59 9.77
N ARG A 19 24.41 6.28 8.82
CA ARG A 19 24.75 6.18 7.39
C ARG A 19 25.15 7.54 6.83
N PHE A 20 24.43 8.60 7.22
CA PHE A 20 24.66 9.95 6.74
C PHE A 20 26.03 10.51 7.17
N ILE A 21 26.46 10.29 8.42
CA ILE A 21 27.77 10.76 8.90
C ILE A 21 28.92 10.13 8.11
N LEU A 22 28.78 8.88 7.69
CA LEU A 22 29.82 8.14 6.96
C LEU A 22 30.04 8.66 5.54
N ASP A 23 28.99 9.06 4.83
CA ASP A 23 29.09 9.66 3.50
C ASP A 23 28.00 10.73 3.27
N PRO A 24 28.23 11.98 3.70
CA PRO A 24 27.20 13.01 3.64
C PRO A 24 26.83 13.41 2.21
N ILE A 25 27.80 13.46 1.29
CA ILE A 25 27.59 13.94 -0.08
C ILE A 25 26.97 12.83 -0.94
N GLY A 26 27.49 11.60 -0.82
CA GLY A 26 26.96 10.45 -1.56
C GLY A 26 25.53 10.12 -1.13
N ASN A 27 25.22 10.18 0.16
CA ASN A 27 23.85 9.97 0.63
C ASN A 27 22.90 11.09 0.22
N LEU A 28 23.33 12.35 0.15
CA LEU A 28 22.44 13.45 -0.28
C LEU A 28 22.09 13.39 -1.78
N LEU A 29 23.04 12.94 -2.60
CA LEU A 29 22.91 12.89 -4.06
C LEU A 29 22.45 11.51 -4.58
N SER A 30 22.38 10.50 -3.71
CA SER A 30 21.94 9.16 -4.11
C SER A 30 20.47 9.17 -4.57
N PRO A 31 20.13 8.43 -5.65
CA PRO A 31 18.74 8.26 -6.09
C PRO A 31 17.87 7.46 -5.10
N SER A 32 18.50 6.72 -4.17
CA SER A 32 17.86 5.88 -3.15
C SER A 32 17.79 6.58 -1.79
N GLY A 33 17.01 6.02 -0.85
CA GLY A 33 16.83 6.62 0.49
C GLY A 33 15.87 7.80 0.47
N LEU A 34 14.58 7.51 0.33
CA LEU A 34 13.51 8.51 0.30
C LEU A 34 12.42 8.10 1.30
N THR A 35 12.34 8.81 2.42
CA THR A 35 11.30 8.56 3.42
C THR A 35 9.99 9.22 3.00
N PHE A 36 8.92 8.44 2.88
CA PHE A 36 7.59 8.93 2.48
C PHE A 36 7.06 10.05 3.40
N TYR A 37 7.18 9.88 4.72
CA TYR A 37 6.66 10.84 5.70
C TYR A 37 7.28 12.23 5.54
N GLY A 38 8.60 12.32 5.37
CA GLY A 38 9.27 13.60 5.17
C GLY A 38 8.81 14.33 3.91
N GLY A 39 8.63 13.58 2.82
CA GLY A 39 8.14 14.13 1.56
C GLY A 39 6.71 14.64 1.67
N LEU A 40 5.83 13.88 2.33
CA LEU A 40 4.44 14.26 2.54
C LEU A 40 4.30 15.52 3.41
N ILE A 41 5.01 15.56 4.55
CA ILE A 41 4.93 16.67 5.50
C ILE A 41 5.43 17.96 4.85
N LEU A 42 6.64 17.95 4.27
CA LEU A 42 7.22 19.18 3.71
C LEU A 42 6.43 19.67 2.50
N ALA A 43 5.99 18.76 1.62
CA ALA A 43 5.14 19.13 0.49
C ALA A 43 3.82 19.77 0.96
N THR A 44 3.18 19.20 1.98
CA THR A 44 1.92 19.73 2.53
C THR A 44 2.11 21.13 3.12
N VAL A 45 3.15 21.35 3.94
CA VAL A 45 3.44 22.66 4.53
C VAL A 45 3.67 23.71 3.45
N VAL A 46 4.51 23.42 2.46
CA VAL A 46 4.81 24.34 1.36
C VAL A 46 3.56 24.66 0.53
N ILE A 47 2.74 23.67 0.23
CA ILE A 47 1.47 23.86 -0.50
C ILE A 47 0.52 24.77 0.29
N LEU A 48 0.37 24.56 1.61
CA LEU A 48 -0.49 25.38 2.45
C LEU A 48 0.02 26.82 2.59
N MET A 49 1.33 27.01 2.74
CA MET A 49 1.95 28.34 2.76
C MET A 49 1.74 29.09 1.45
N TYR A 50 1.93 28.40 0.32
CA TYR A 50 1.71 28.96 -1.01
C TYR A 50 0.22 29.29 -1.26
N ALA A 51 -0.69 28.41 -0.85
CA ALA A 51 -2.13 28.66 -0.95
C ALA A 51 -2.54 29.90 -0.14
N LYS A 52 -1.99 30.05 1.07
CA LYS A 52 -2.23 31.22 1.93
C LYS A 52 -1.68 32.50 1.29
N SER A 53 -0.48 32.48 0.72
CA SER A 53 0.11 33.66 0.08
C SER A 53 -0.68 34.11 -1.17
N LYS A 54 -1.33 33.16 -1.86
CA LYS A 54 -2.22 33.42 -3.00
C LYS A 54 -3.69 33.61 -2.64
N ARG A 55 -4.05 33.62 -1.36
CA ARG A 55 -5.44 33.72 -0.87
C ARG A 55 -6.38 32.65 -1.44
N ILE A 56 -5.84 31.47 -1.78
CA ILE A 56 -6.62 30.34 -2.25
C ILE A 56 -7.32 29.68 -1.05
N ASN A 57 -8.61 29.39 -1.19
CA ASN A 57 -9.36 28.71 -0.16
C ASN A 57 -8.91 27.24 -0.05
N ILE A 58 -8.40 26.85 1.12
CA ILE A 58 -7.84 25.52 1.38
C ILE A 58 -8.83 24.40 1.10
N ARG A 59 -10.14 24.61 1.36
CA ARG A 59 -11.16 23.57 1.13
C ARG A 59 -11.34 23.25 -0.35
N HIS A 60 -11.26 24.26 -1.21
CA HIS A 60 -11.32 24.05 -2.66
C HIS A 60 -10.03 23.39 -3.17
N LEU A 61 -8.89 23.74 -2.56
CA LEU A 61 -7.61 23.15 -2.92
C LEU A 61 -7.58 21.65 -2.62
N ILE A 62 -8.01 21.23 -1.43
CA ILE A 62 -8.02 19.81 -1.05
C ILE A 62 -9.06 19.02 -1.88
N ASP A 63 -10.21 19.60 -2.20
CA ASP A 63 -11.18 18.96 -3.09
C ASP A 63 -10.59 18.73 -4.48
N ALA A 64 -9.89 19.72 -5.04
CA ALA A 64 -9.22 19.57 -6.33
C ALA A 64 -8.08 18.53 -6.29
N ALA A 65 -7.40 18.39 -5.15
CA ALA A 65 -6.34 17.42 -4.96
C ALA A 65 -6.86 15.98 -4.81
N ALA A 66 -8.06 15.77 -4.29
CA ALA A 66 -8.56 14.44 -3.91
C ALA A 66 -8.50 13.39 -5.04
N PRO A 67 -9.02 13.67 -6.26
CA PRO A 67 -8.89 12.72 -7.38
C PRO A 67 -7.43 12.53 -7.81
N ALA A 68 -6.63 13.62 -7.83
CA ALA A 68 -5.23 13.55 -8.21
C ALA A 68 -4.40 12.66 -7.25
N LEU A 69 -4.72 12.67 -5.96
CA LEU A 69 -4.08 11.80 -4.97
C LEU A 69 -4.39 10.32 -5.24
N MET A 70 -5.62 9.97 -5.66
CA MET A 70 -5.99 8.58 -5.94
C MET A 70 -5.31 8.02 -7.18
N ILE A 71 -5.25 8.80 -8.27
CA ILE A 71 -4.53 8.35 -9.46
C ILE A 71 -3.02 8.28 -9.21
N ALA A 72 -2.44 9.23 -8.46
CA ALA A 72 -1.03 9.18 -8.08
C ALA A 72 -0.72 7.94 -7.23
N TYR A 73 -1.62 7.60 -6.30
CA TYR A 73 -1.48 6.41 -5.48
C TYR A 73 -1.59 5.11 -6.29
N ALA A 74 -2.54 5.02 -7.24
CA ALA A 74 -2.63 3.90 -8.18
C ALA A 74 -1.34 3.70 -8.98
N VAL A 75 -0.76 4.79 -9.52
CA VAL A 75 0.51 4.75 -10.26
C VAL A 75 1.66 4.29 -9.36
N GLY A 76 1.73 4.76 -8.12
CA GLY A 76 2.72 4.29 -7.15
C GLY A 76 2.61 2.79 -6.90
N ARG A 77 1.38 2.28 -6.69
CA ARG A 77 1.14 0.85 -6.47
C ARG A 77 1.41 -0.02 -7.69
N MET A 78 1.25 0.50 -8.91
CA MET A 78 1.72 -0.19 -10.13
C MET A 78 3.23 -0.43 -10.09
N GLY A 79 4.01 0.54 -9.61
CA GLY A 79 5.45 0.39 -9.39
C GLY A 79 5.77 -0.76 -8.43
N CYS A 80 5.13 -0.76 -7.26
CA CYS A 80 5.27 -1.83 -6.26
C CYS A 80 4.88 -3.21 -6.83
N HIS A 81 3.79 -3.26 -7.60
CA HIS A 81 3.32 -4.50 -8.20
C HIS A 81 4.31 -5.10 -9.20
N ILE A 82 4.90 -4.26 -10.05
CA ILE A 82 5.86 -4.71 -11.08
C ILE A 82 7.22 -5.05 -10.46
N ALA A 83 7.66 -4.27 -9.45
CA ALA A 83 8.92 -4.52 -8.78
C ALA A 83 8.89 -5.78 -7.89
N GLY A 84 7.74 -6.10 -7.29
CA GLY A 84 7.70 -7.14 -6.26
C GLY A 84 8.52 -6.72 -5.04
N ASP A 85 8.24 -5.53 -4.52
CA ASP A 85 8.99 -4.90 -3.43
C ASP A 85 8.52 -5.30 -2.02
N GLY A 86 7.69 -6.34 -1.90
CA GLY A 86 7.22 -6.84 -0.60
C GLY A 86 5.83 -6.35 -0.21
N ASP A 87 5.18 -5.51 -1.01
CA ASP A 87 3.84 -4.99 -0.75
C ASP A 87 2.69 -6.00 -1.01
N TRP A 88 2.97 -7.30 -0.89
CA TRP A 88 2.01 -8.38 -1.08
C TRP A 88 1.30 -8.78 0.21
N GLY A 89 0.23 -9.57 0.06
CA GLY A 89 -0.55 -10.10 1.17
C GLY A 89 0.04 -11.39 1.75
N ILE A 90 -0.75 -12.00 2.63
CA ILE A 90 -0.46 -13.33 3.20
C ILE A 90 -0.41 -14.41 2.09
N PHE A 91 0.10 -15.59 2.42
CA PHE A 91 0.11 -16.71 1.47
C PHE A 91 -1.31 -17.19 1.15
N ASN A 92 -1.59 -17.46 -0.13
CA ASN A 92 -2.83 -18.12 -0.53
C ASN A 92 -2.60 -19.62 -0.69
N SER A 93 -2.92 -20.39 0.35
CA SER A 93 -2.68 -21.83 0.41
C SER A 93 -3.61 -22.67 -0.49
N ALA A 94 -4.53 -22.04 -1.21
CA ALA A 94 -5.36 -22.70 -2.22
C ALA A 94 -4.65 -22.86 -3.59
N TYR A 95 -3.46 -22.27 -3.75
CA TYR A 95 -2.71 -22.29 -5.00
C TYR A 95 -1.24 -22.66 -4.75
N LYS A 96 -0.58 -23.17 -5.79
CA LYS A 96 0.86 -23.46 -5.83
C LYS A 96 1.45 -23.03 -7.17
N VAL A 97 2.77 -22.87 -7.19
CA VAL A 97 3.53 -22.64 -8.43
C VAL A 97 3.99 -24.00 -8.95
N ASN A 98 3.70 -24.29 -10.22
CA ASN A 98 4.16 -25.53 -10.86
C ASN A 98 5.58 -25.38 -11.44
N ASP A 99 6.12 -26.46 -12.00
CA ASP A 99 7.46 -26.48 -12.61
C ASP A 99 7.65 -25.52 -13.79
N GLN A 100 6.56 -25.00 -14.36
CA GLN A 100 6.56 -24.02 -15.46
C GLN A 100 6.34 -22.59 -14.95
N ASN A 101 6.50 -22.33 -13.65
CA ASN A 101 6.26 -21.04 -13.00
C ASN A 101 4.81 -20.51 -13.16
N LYS A 102 3.83 -21.40 -13.34
CA LYS A 102 2.40 -21.05 -13.43
C LYS A 102 1.67 -21.34 -12.13
N ILE A 103 0.72 -20.47 -11.80
CA ILE A 103 -0.14 -20.61 -10.63
C ILE A 103 -1.28 -21.59 -10.93
N VAL A 104 -1.30 -22.71 -10.22
CA VAL A 104 -2.31 -23.77 -10.32
C VAL A 104 -2.99 -23.96 -8.98
N GLU A 105 -4.21 -24.48 -8.99
CA GLU A 105 -4.90 -24.84 -7.75
C GLU A 105 -4.14 -25.94 -7.02
N ALA A 106 -4.10 -25.83 -5.69
CA ALA A 106 -3.50 -26.78 -4.79
C ALA A 106 -4.55 -27.38 -3.86
N ALA A 107 -4.35 -28.63 -3.47
CA ALA A 107 -5.05 -29.23 -2.33
C ALA A 107 -4.48 -28.67 -1.02
N SER A 108 -5.28 -28.71 0.05
CA SER A 108 -4.92 -28.11 1.35
C SER A 108 -3.61 -28.65 1.95
N TRP A 109 -3.30 -29.91 1.70
CA TRP A 109 -2.08 -30.57 2.18
C TRP A 109 -0.83 -30.18 1.39
N GLU A 110 -0.98 -29.78 0.12
CA GLU A 110 0.14 -29.43 -0.76
C GLU A 110 0.84 -28.14 -0.31
N TYR A 111 0.16 -27.27 0.45
CA TYR A 111 0.78 -26.06 1.00
C TYR A 111 2.00 -26.38 1.89
N HIS A 112 1.86 -27.35 2.80
CA HIS A 112 2.95 -27.77 3.67
C HIS A 112 4.06 -28.44 2.86
N GLN A 113 3.71 -29.19 1.83
CA GLN A 113 4.70 -29.77 0.92
C GLN A 113 5.51 -28.70 0.21
N VAL A 114 4.87 -27.66 -0.34
CA VAL A 114 5.56 -26.55 -0.99
C VAL A 114 6.51 -25.82 -0.03
N LEU A 115 6.13 -25.67 1.25
CA LEU A 115 7.05 -25.13 2.26
C LEU A 115 8.23 -26.07 2.52
N MET A 116 8.00 -27.37 2.65
CA MET A 116 9.05 -28.35 2.92
C MET A 116 10.01 -28.54 1.74
N ASP A 117 9.51 -28.43 0.50
CA ASP A 117 10.32 -28.47 -0.71
C ASP A 117 11.28 -27.26 -0.79
N ASN A 118 10.93 -26.16 -0.12
CA ASN A 118 11.67 -24.89 -0.12
C ASN A 118 12.29 -24.59 1.24
N GLN A 119 13.12 -25.52 1.73
CA GLN A 119 13.66 -25.49 3.09
C GLN A 119 14.35 -24.17 3.46
N GLU A 120 15.13 -23.58 2.54
CA GLU A 120 15.85 -22.31 2.81
C GLU A 120 14.87 -21.15 3.04
N PHE A 121 13.88 -21.00 2.18
CA PHE A 121 12.86 -19.95 2.35
C PHE A 121 12.00 -20.20 3.59
N THR A 122 11.64 -21.46 3.85
CA THR A 122 10.87 -21.84 5.04
C THR A 122 11.62 -21.57 6.34
N LYS A 123 12.95 -21.75 6.38
CA LYS A 123 13.75 -21.36 7.56
C LYS A 123 13.63 -19.86 7.86
N VAL A 124 13.66 -19.02 6.83
CA VAL A 124 13.48 -17.56 6.98
C VAL A 124 12.11 -17.25 7.56
N LEU A 125 11.05 -17.85 6.99
CA LEU A 125 9.68 -17.66 7.48
C LEU A 125 9.50 -18.17 8.92
N VAL A 126 10.07 -19.32 9.27
CA VAL A 126 9.98 -19.86 10.64
C VAL A 126 10.74 -18.98 11.63
N ALA A 127 11.88 -18.40 11.23
CA ALA A 127 12.60 -17.44 12.06
C ALA A 127 11.80 -16.15 12.28
N GLU A 128 11.06 -15.69 11.27
CA GLU A 128 10.23 -14.48 11.33
C GLU A 128 8.95 -14.69 12.16
N TYR A 129 8.22 -15.79 11.94
CA TYR A 129 6.91 -16.04 12.57
C TYR A 129 6.97 -16.94 13.81
N GLY A 130 8.13 -17.51 14.12
CA GLY A 130 8.35 -18.33 15.31
C GLY A 130 7.67 -19.71 15.27
N GLY A 131 7.49 -20.28 14.08
CA GLY A 131 6.96 -21.63 13.85
C GLY A 131 6.29 -21.82 12.49
N LEU A 132 6.21 -23.07 12.02
CA LEU A 132 5.58 -23.41 10.73
C LEU A 132 4.08 -23.13 10.74
N ASP A 133 3.39 -23.49 11.82
CA ASP A 133 1.93 -23.29 11.98
C ASP A 133 1.53 -21.81 12.16
N LYS A 134 2.52 -20.93 12.41
CA LYS A 134 2.32 -19.50 12.61
C LYS A 134 2.52 -18.69 11.34
N ILE A 135 2.97 -19.31 10.26
CA ILE A 135 3.16 -18.64 8.97
C ILE A 135 1.78 -18.15 8.49
N PRO A 136 1.57 -16.84 8.28
CA PRO A 136 0.26 -16.32 7.90
C PRO A 136 -0.16 -16.80 6.51
N HIS A 137 -1.23 -17.59 6.46
CA HIS A 137 -1.81 -18.05 5.21
C HIS A 137 -3.33 -18.14 5.29
N LYS A 138 -4.00 -18.11 4.14
CA LYS A 138 -5.44 -18.35 4.04
C LYS A 138 -5.74 -19.12 2.78
N SER A 139 -6.56 -20.16 2.89
CA SER A 139 -7.05 -20.89 1.74
C SER A 139 -8.26 -20.15 1.16
N PHE A 140 -8.11 -19.59 -0.03
CA PHE A 140 -9.23 -18.98 -0.75
C PHE A 140 -9.15 -19.33 -2.23
N LYS A 141 -10.10 -20.13 -2.70
CA LYS A 141 -10.31 -20.40 -4.12
C LYS A 141 -11.18 -19.30 -4.70
N GLY A 142 -10.62 -18.58 -5.66
CA GLY A 142 -11.33 -17.51 -6.33
C GLY A 142 -12.38 -18.00 -7.32
N LEU A 143 -13.15 -17.05 -7.85
CA LEU A 143 -14.11 -17.33 -8.92
C LEU A 143 -13.37 -17.76 -10.19
N SER A 144 -13.81 -18.84 -10.81
CA SER A 144 -13.22 -19.41 -12.04
C SER A 144 -13.33 -18.51 -13.28
N ILE A 145 -14.18 -17.48 -13.22
CA ILE A 145 -14.28 -16.47 -14.28
C ILE A 145 -13.04 -15.58 -14.35
N LEU A 146 -12.33 -15.43 -13.24
CA LEU A 146 -11.08 -14.67 -13.17
C LEU A 146 -9.89 -15.64 -13.18
N PRO A 147 -8.77 -15.23 -13.79
CA PRO A 147 -7.57 -16.06 -13.84
C PRO A 147 -6.96 -16.24 -12.44
N ASN A 148 -6.26 -17.35 -12.22
CA ASN A 148 -5.64 -17.67 -10.93
C ASN A 148 -4.69 -16.58 -10.42
N TRP A 149 -3.98 -15.89 -11.32
CA TRP A 149 -3.06 -14.80 -10.97
C TRP A 149 -3.76 -13.62 -10.26
N PHE A 150 -5.08 -13.48 -10.43
CA PHE A 150 -5.87 -12.48 -9.71
C PHE A 150 -6.03 -12.82 -8.23
N TRP A 151 -6.01 -14.12 -7.88
CA TRP A 151 -6.27 -14.63 -6.53
C TRP A 151 -5.01 -15.04 -5.79
N ALA A 152 -3.95 -15.38 -6.52
CA ALA A 152 -2.64 -15.68 -5.98
C ALA A 152 -1.58 -15.32 -7.02
N TYR A 153 -0.53 -14.61 -6.64
CA TYR A 153 0.53 -14.17 -7.54
C TYR A 153 1.89 -14.56 -6.99
N ASN A 154 2.81 -14.96 -7.88
CA ASN A 154 4.15 -15.43 -7.52
C ASN A 154 5.23 -14.36 -7.69
N TYR A 155 4.90 -13.12 -8.10
CA TYR A 155 5.85 -12.02 -8.26
C TYR A 155 7.20 -12.47 -8.85
N PRO A 156 7.21 -12.96 -10.11
CA PRO A 156 8.44 -13.40 -10.75
C PRO A 156 9.41 -12.22 -10.87
N HIS A 157 10.69 -12.47 -10.64
CA HIS A 157 11.74 -11.46 -10.63
C HIS A 157 11.57 -10.36 -9.59
N ASN A 158 11.11 -10.72 -8.39
CA ASN A 158 10.92 -9.74 -7.32
C ASN A 158 12.24 -9.13 -6.84
N VAL A 159 12.24 -7.82 -6.58
CA VAL A 159 13.44 -7.05 -6.20
C VAL A 159 13.99 -7.41 -4.81
N ASN A 160 13.14 -8.00 -3.95
CA ASN A 160 13.54 -8.42 -2.61
C ASN A 160 14.23 -9.79 -2.60
N GLU A 161 14.32 -10.47 -3.74
CA GLU A 161 14.89 -11.81 -3.87
C GLU A 161 14.26 -12.84 -2.90
N GLN A 162 12.96 -12.67 -2.61
CA GLN A 162 12.21 -13.54 -1.72
C GLN A 162 11.57 -14.73 -2.44
N GLY A 163 11.43 -15.83 -1.71
CA GLY A 163 10.84 -17.07 -2.18
C GLY A 163 11.88 -18.06 -2.70
N THR A 164 11.62 -18.63 -3.86
CA THR A 164 12.36 -19.75 -4.45
C THR A 164 13.05 -19.33 -5.74
N PRO A 165 14.25 -19.85 -6.03
CA PRO A 165 14.93 -19.57 -7.29
C PRO A 165 14.11 -20.10 -8.48
N MET A 166 14.02 -19.30 -9.53
CA MET A 166 13.33 -19.68 -10.77
C MET A 166 14.18 -20.65 -11.60
N LYS A 167 13.55 -21.67 -12.19
CA LYS A 167 14.24 -22.56 -13.14
C LYS A 167 14.70 -21.77 -14.37
N ASN A 168 15.93 -22.01 -14.82
CA ASN A 168 16.56 -21.36 -15.98
C ASN A 168 16.70 -19.84 -15.85
N CYS A 169 16.88 -19.31 -14.63
CA CYS A 169 17.20 -17.91 -14.38
C CYS A 169 18.48 -17.85 -13.53
N GLU A 170 19.49 -17.14 -14.03
CA GLU A 170 20.74 -16.90 -13.30
C GLU A 170 20.98 -15.38 -13.19
N GLY A 171 21.40 -14.93 -12.01
CA GLY A 171 21.68 -13.52 -11.73
C GLY A 171 20.76 -12.91 -10.68
N GLN A 172 20.81 -11.59 -10.58
CA GLN A 172 19.98 -10.81 -9.65
C GLN A 172 18.50 -10.89 -10.07
N PHE A 173 17.62 -10.83 -9.09
CA PHE A 173 16.16 -10.87 -9.32
C PHE A 173 15.69 -12.16 -10.02
N CYS A 174 16.27 -13.31 -9.69
CA CYS A 174 15.87 -14.63 -10.22
C CYS A 174 15.02 -15.43 -9.22
N TYR A 175 14.22 -14.74 -8.42
CA TYR A 175 13.37 -15.34 -7.39
C TYR A 175 11.88 -15.10 -7.67
N GLN A 176 11.06 -16.02 -7.16
CA GLN A 176 9.60 -15.94 -7.20
C GLN A 176 9.01 -16.47 -5.90
N MET A 177 7.83 -15.99 -5.55
CA MET A 177 7.09 -16.41 -4.37
C MET A 177 6.42 -17.77 -4.60
N SER A 178 6.93 -18.79 -3.91
CA SER A 178 6.37 -20.14 -3.87
C SER A 178 6.44 -20.62 -2.41
N PRO A 179 5.31 -20.71 -1.68
CA PRO A 179 3.92 -20.61 -2.16
C PRO A 179 3.51 -19.18 -2.58
N PRO A 180 2.53 -19.02 -3.48
CA PRO A 180 2.10 -17.71 -3.96
C PRO A 180 1.29 -16.93 -2.91
N VAL A 181 1.24 -15.61 -3.07
CA VAL A 181 0.64 -14.66 -2.11
C VAL A 181 -0.55 -13.94 -2.71
N PHE A 182 -1.44 -13.39 -1.87
CA PHE A 182 -2.51 -12.52 -2.37
C PHE A 182 -1.90 -11.24 -2.98
N PRO A 183 -2.24 -10.88 -4.23
CA PRO A 183 -1.69 -9.68 -4.87
C PRO A 183 -2.38 -8.41 -4.35
N THR A 184 -2.13 -8.03 -3.10
CA THR A 184 -2.74 -6.84 -2.47
C THR A 184 -2.44 -5.56 -3.25
N THR A 185 -1.23 -5.40 -3.80
CA THR A 185 -0.92 -4.25 -4.67
C THR A 185 -1.86 -4.14 -5.87
N LEU A 186 -2.24 -5.27 -6.50
CA LEU A 186 -3.20 -5.27 -7.60
C LEU A 186 -4.58 -4.78 -7.13
N TYR A 187 -5.03 -5.27 -5.97
CA TYR A 187 -6.32 -4.87 -5.39
C TYR A 187 -6.32 -3.37 -5.05
N GLU A 188 -5.24 -2.86 -4.48
CA GLU A 188 -5.04 -1.44 -4.18
C GLU A 188 -5.08 -0.57 -5.45
N ILE A 189 -4.43 -1.00 -6.55
CA ILE A 189 -4.48 -0.31 -7.84
C ILE A 189 -5.92 -0.23 -8.36
N ILE A 190 -6.62 -1.37 -8.39
CA ILE A 190 -7.99 -1.45 -8.90
C ILE A 190 -8.92 -0.58 -8.05
N ALA A 191 -8.84 -0.69 -6.72
CA ALA A 191 -9.63 0.11 -5.80
C ALA A 191 -9.34 1.61 -6.01
N SER A 192 -8.08 2.00 -6.09
CA SER A 192 -7.67 3.41 -6.29
C SER A 192 -8.17 3.99 -7.61
N LEU A 193 -8.15 3.21 -8.69
CA LEU A 193 -8.71 3.63 -9.98
C LEU A 193 -10.23 3.77 -9.92
N ILE A 194 -10.93 2.81 -9.30
CA ILE A 194 -12.39 2.90 -9.10
C ILE A 194 -12.73 4.15 -8.28
N LEU A 195 -12.02 4.39 -7.18
CA LEU A 195 -12.22 5.57 -6.34
C LEU A 195 -11.92 6.87 -7.09
N PHE A 196 -10.87 6.90 -7.91
CA PHE A 196 -10.60 8.03 -8.79
C PHE A 196 -11.79 8.33 -9.70
N PHE A 197 -12.32 7.32 -10.40
CA PHE A 197 -13.47 7.52 -11.28
C PHE A 197 -14.73 7.93 -10.52
N ILE A 198 -14.99 7.36 -9.34
CA ILE A 198 -16.11 7.75 -8.48
C ILE A 198 -15.99 9.23 -8.11
N LEU A 199 -14.85 9.65 -7.56
CA LEU A 199 -14.59 11.05 -7.19
C LEU A 199 -14.72 11.97 -8.41
N TRP A 200 -14.16 11.56 -9.54
CA TRP A 200 -14.23 12.32 -10.79
C TRP A 200 -15.68 12.48 -11.26
N MET A 201 -16.52 11.45 -11.21
CA MET A 201 -17.92 11.51 -11.61
C MET A 201 -18.76 12.39 -10.68
N VAL A 202 -18.53 12.34 -9.37
CA VAL A 202 -19.33 13.11 -8.38
C VAL A 202 -18.83 14.53 -8.19
N ARG A 203 -17.63 14.90 -8.67
CA ARG A 203 -17.02 16.23 -8.45
C ARG A 203 -17.91 17.41 -8.85
N LYS A 204 -18.77 17.23 -9.86
CA LYS A 204 -19.69 18.28 -10.35
C LYS A 204 -21.03 18.29 -9.60
N LYS A 205 -21.32 17.25 -8.80
CA LYS A 205 -22.54 17.13 -8.01
C LYS A 205 -22.35 17.64 -6.58
N LEU A 206 -21.11 17.66 -6.08
CA LEU A 206 -20.77 18.14 -4.75
C LEU A 206 -20.37 19.61 -4.81
N ASN A 207 -21.26 20.49 -4.32
CA ASN A 207 -21.09 21.94 -4.41
C ASN A 207 -20.47 22.56 -3.15
N ALA A 208 -20.45 21.84 -2.02
CA ALA A 208 -19.90 22.37 -0.77
C ALA A 208 -18.39 22.09 -0.67
N PRO A 209 -17.54 23.12 -0.52
CA PRO A 209 -16.10 22.94 -0.42
C PRO A 209 -15.70 22.12 0.81
N GLY A 210 -14.94 21.05 0.59
CA GLY A 210 -14.49 20.05 1.56
C GLY A 210 -15.25 18.72 1.48
N GLN A 211 -16.38 18.64 0.78
CA GLN A 211 -17.14 17.39 0.64
C GLN A 211 -16.39 16.35 -0.18
N LEU A 212 -15.79 16.75 -1.31
CA LEU A 212 -15.11 15.79 -2.19
C LEU A 212 -13.89 15.19 -1.51
N PHE A 213 -13.12 16.01 -0.78
CA PHE A 213 -12.00 15.52 0.03
C PHE A 213 -12.46 14.68 1.23
N GLY A 214 -13.58 15.03 1.87
CA GLY A 214 -14.17 14.22 2.94
C GLY A 214 -14.57 12.83 2.46
N LEU A 215 -15.19 12.74 1.29
CA LEU A 215 -15.52 11.46 0.64
C LEU A 215 -14.27 10.66 0.29
N TYR A 216 -13.25 11.32 -0.25
CA TYR A 216 -11.96 10.70 -0.50
C TYR A 216 -11.36 10.08 0.78
N LEU A 217 -11.33 10.80 1.89
CA LEU A 217 -10.79 10.31 3.17
C LEU A 217 -11.57 9.11 3.69
N MET A 218 -12.90 9.14 3.61
CA MET A 218 -13.75 8.01 4.01
C MET A 218 -13.49 6.78 3.16
N MET A 219 -13.51 6.92 1.83
CA MET A 219 -13.34 5.78 0.93
C MET A 219 -11.92 5.19 0.98
N ASN A 220 -10.89 6.05 1.09
CA ASN A 220 -9.50 5.62 1.26
C ASN A 220 -9.31 4.92 2.62
N GLY A 221 -9.92 5.43 3.70
CA GLY A 221 -9.93 4.74 4.99
C GLY A 221 -10.53 3.33 4.89
N VAL A 222 -11.68 3.17 4.23
CA VAL A 222 -12.29 1.83 4.05
C VAL A 222 -11.39 0.91 3.22
N GLU A 223 -10.84 1.39 2.11
CA GLU A 223 -9.94 0.61 1.25
C GLU A 223 -8.72 0.11 2.03
N ARG A 224 -8.05 1.00 2.77
CA ARG A 224 -6.91 0.65 3.61
C ARG A 224 -7.25 -0.36 4.69
N PHE A 225 -8.39 -0.20 5.35
CA PHE A 225 -8.84 -1.14 6.37
C PHE A 225 -9.07 -2.55 5.79
N LEU A 226 -9.66 -2.64 4.60
CA LEU A 226 -9.95 -3.94 3.95
C LEU A 226 -8.68 -4.65 3.47
N VAL A 227 -7.76 -3.91 2.84
CA VAL A 227 -6.49 -4.46 2.35
C VAL A 227 -5.63 -4.99 3.50
N GLU A 228 -5.66 -4.29 4.64
CA GLU A 228 -4.91 -4.66 5.84
C GLU A 228 -5.31 -6.02 6.41
N LYS A 229 -6.57 -6.44 6.25
CA LYS A 229 -7.02 -7.79 6.66
C LYS A 229 -6.38 -8.92 5.86
N ILE A 230 -5.81 -8.60 4.69
CA ILE A 230 -5.13 -9.55 3.80
C ILE A 230 -3.61 -9.43 3.97
N ARG A 231 -3.09 -8.32 4.51
CA ARG A 231 -1.65 -8.10 4.71
C ARG A 231 -1.11 -8.79 5.95
N VAL A 232 0.20 -9.03 5.95
CA VAL A 232 0.95 -9.39 7.14
C VAL A 232 1.54 -8.12 7.73
N ASN A 233 0.96 -7.62 8.81
CA ASN A 233 1.49 -6.45 9.50
C ASN A 233 1.55 -6.70 11.00
N THR A 234 2.47 -5.97 11.66
CA THR A 234 2.68 -6.06 13.11
C THR A 234 1.48 -5.48 13.85
N THR A 235 0.99 -6.23 14.83
CA THR A 235 -0.12 -5.81 15.69
C THR A 235 0.42 -5.11 16.93
N TYR A 236 -0.25 -4.04 17.37
CA TYR A 236 0.10 -3.33 18.60
C TYR A 236 -0.75 -3.83 19.75
N ASN A 237 -0.13 -4.14 20.88
CA ASN A 237 -0.87 -4.51 22.09
C ASN A 237 -1.40 -3.25 22.78
N ILE A 238 -2.66 -2.91 22.54
CA ILE A 238 -3.33 -1.78 23.18
C ILE A 238 -4.57 -2.30 23.92
N LEU A 239 -4.54 -2.26 25.26
CA LEU A 239 -5.71 -2.57 26.12
C LEU A 239 -6.38 -3.93 25.82
N GLY A 240 -5.58 -4.96 25.48
CA GLY A 240 -6.09 -6.30 25.16
C GLY A 240 -6.66 -6.46 23.74
N TYR A 241 -6.62 -5.40 22.93
CA TYR A 241 -6.85 -5.44 21.49
C TYR A 241 -5.52 -5.35 20.74
N HIS A 242 -5.47 -5.99 19.57
CA HIS A 242 -4.27 -6.09 18.74
C HIS A 242 -4.42 -5.38 17.37
N PRO A 243 -4.80 -4.08 17.31
CA PRO A 243 -4.96 -3.40 16.03
C PRO A 243 -3.60 -3.12 15.37
N THR A 244 -3.57 -3.12 14.04
CA THR A 244 -2.37 -2.70 13.30
C THR A 244 -2.30 -1.17 13.20
N GLN A 245 -1.09 -0.62 12.96
CA GLN A 245 -0.93 0.83 12.73
C GLN A 245 -1.81 1.32 11.57
N ALA A 246 -1.93 0.52 10.50
CA ALA A 246 -2.75 0.85 9.35
C ALA A 246 -4.26 0.84 9.67
N GLU A 247 -4.74 -0.04 10.54
CA GLU A 247 -6.13 -0.03 11.02
C GLU A 247 -6.47 1.24 11.82
N LEU A 248 -5.55 1.70 12.66
CA LEU A 248 -5.73 2.93 13.42
C LEU A 248 -5.77 4.16 12.50
N ILE A 249 -4.81 4.27 11.58
CA ILE A 249 -4.74 5.39 10.63
C ILE A 249 -5.96 5.40 9.71
N SER A 250 -6.35 4.25 9.16
CA SER A 250 -7.52 4.14 8.27
C SER A 250 -8.83 4.51 8.97
N THR A 251 -9.01 4.08 10.22
CA THR A 251 -10.16 4.45 11.06
C THR A 251 -10.20 5.96 11.32
N LEU A 252 -9.05 6.56 11.65
CA LEU A 252 -8.94 8.01 11.85
C LEU A 252 -9.29 8.77 10.57
N LEU A 253 -8.75 8.35 9.41
CA LEU A 253 -9.06 8.96 8.11
C LEU A 253 -10.56 8.93 7.83
N PHE A 254 -11.23 7.82 8.14
CA PHE A 254 -12.68 7.70 7.95
C PHE A 254 -13.45 8.74 8.77
N PHE A 255 -13.19 8.82 10.08
CA PHE A 255 -13.91 9.74 10.95
C PHE A 255 -13.60 11.22 10.67
N VAL A 256 -12.35 11.54 10.32
CA VAL A 256 -11.97 12.90 9.88
C VAL A 256 -12.68 13.25 8.57
N GLY A 257 -12.79 12.31 7.64
CA GLY A 257 -13.53 12.47 6.39
C GLY A 257 -15.02 12.73 6.62
N ALA A 258 -15.65 11.94 7.50
CA ALA A 258 -17.06 12.09 7.87
C ALA A 258 -17.31 13.45 8.56
N TRP A 259 -16.45 13.84 9.49
CA TRP A 259 -16.53 15.16 10.12
C TRP A 259 -16.43 16.29 9.09
N LEU A 260 -15.45 16.23 8.18
CA LEU A 260 -15.26 17.24 7.15
C LEU A 260 -16.47 17.34 6.21
N TRP A 261 -17.05 16.20 5.84
CA TRP A 261 -18.26 16.14 5.03
C TRP A 261 -19.45 16.83 5.73
N ILE A 262 -19.67 16.53 7.01
CA ILE A 262 -20.76 17.12 7.80
C ILE A 262 -20.56 18.63 7.98
N ASP A 263 -19.36 19.08 8.32
CA ASP A 263 -19.03 20.50 8.49
C ASP A 263 -19.20 21.28 7.18
N ALA A 264 -18.74 20.73 6.05
CA ALA A 264 -18.91 21.35 4.74
C ALA A 264 -20.39 21.48 4.35
N SER A 265 -21.17 20.42 4.59
CA SER A 265 -22.60 20.40 4.27
C SER A 265 -23.40 21.42 5.10
N ARG A 266 -23.13 21.51 6.41
CA ARG A 266 -23.79 22.49 7.31
C ARG A 266 -23.53 23.92 6.86
N LYS A 267 -22.27 24.27 6.59
CA LYS A 267 -21.88 25.63 6.19
C LYS A 267 -22.41 26.04 4.82
N TYR A 268 -22.57 25.09 3.91
CA TYR A 268 -23.16 25.36 2.60
C TYR A 268 -24.66 25.65 2.72
N ASN A 269 -25.41 24.84 3.46
CA ASN A 269 -26.84 25.05 3.66
C ASN A 269 -27.14 26.38 4.36
N ILE A 270 -26.31 26.80 5.33
CA ILE A 270 -26.44 28.12 5.99
C ILE A 270 -26.20 29.28 5.01
N LYS A 271 -25.34 29.11 3.99
CA LYS A 271 -25.09 30.14 2.97
C LYS A 271 -26.11 30.17 1.85
N ALA A 272 -26.84 29.07 1.66
CA ALA A 272 -27.83 28.91 0.61
C ALA A 272 -29.25 29.30 1.06
N ALA A 273 -29.50 29.33 2.38
CA ALA A 273 -30.71 29.86 3.00
C ALA A 273 -30.60 31.36 3.25
#